data_AF-G0ISL8-F1
#
_entry.id   AF-G0ISL8-F1
#
_cell.length_a   1.000
_cell.length_b   1.000
_cell.length_c   1.000
_cell.angle_alpha   90.00
_cell.angle_beta   90.00
_cell.angle_gamma   90.00
#
_symmetry.space_group_name_H-M   'P 1'
#
loop_
_entity.id
_entity.type
_entity.pdbx_description
1 polymer ?
#
loop_
_entity_poly.entity_id
_entity_poly.type
_entity_poly.pdbx_seq_one_letter_code
_entity_poly.pdbx_strand_id
1 'polypeptide(L)'
;MQNNTIGLGLNLLSSLTNIAKTDTNIDHNYINTFSKVIDFFYKTYIGTLKSMEIAESTKIFEEIQDILKYNIEIIEAISTSKSNKIISSLKAKRNKIMKEYINILKRGENA
;
A
#
# COMPACT_ATOMS: atom_id res chain seq x y z
N MET A 1 -20.82 -5.40 0.48
CA MET A 1 -19.65 -5.21 -0.41
C MET A 1 -19.26 -6.58 -0.93
N GLN A 2 -19.08 -6.71 -2.24
CA GLN A 2 -18.61 -7.96 -2.85
C GLN A 2 -17.37 -8.45 -2.11
N ASN A 3 -17.34 -9.75 -1.85
CA ASN A 3 -16.19 -10.50 -1.38
C ASN A 3 -15.15 -10.57 -2.53
N ASN A 4 -14.72 -9.40 -3.04
CA ASN A 4 -13.77 -9.29 -4.12
C ASN A 4 -12.36 -9.51 -3.56
N THR A 5 -11.51 -10.19 -4.32
CA THR A 5 -10.14 -10.56 -3.90
C THR A 5 -9.30 -9.33 -3.51
N ILE A 6 -9.68 -8.15 -3.98
CA ILE A 6 -9.03 -6.86 -3.66
C ILE A 6 -9.33 -6.46 -2.21
N GLY A 7 -10.57 -6.61 -1.76
CA GLY A 7 -10.97 -6.39 -0.37
C GLY A 7 -10.25 -7.33 0.59
N LEU A 8 -10.05 -8.60 0.20
CA LEU A 8 -9.19 -9.51 0.98
C LEU A 8 -7.74 -9.02 1.05
N GLY A 9 -7.20 -8.49 -0.05
CA GLY A 9 -5.88 -7.89 -0.09
C GLY A 9 -5.74 -6.65 0.80
N LEU A 10 -6.76 -5.78 0.81
CA LEU A 10 -6.82 -4.60 1.68
C LEU A 10 -6.90 -5.00 3.15
N ASN A 11 -7.76 -5.97 3.48
CA ASN A 11 -7.88 -6.48 4.84
C ASN A 11 -6.56 -7.06 5.36
N LEU A 12 -5.82 -7.78 4.52
CA LEU A 12 -4.50 -8.29 4.88
C LEU A 12 -3.51 -7.14 5.15
N LEU A 13 -3.43 -6.15 4.26
CA LEU A 13 -2.57 -4.98 4.43
C LEU A 13 -2.91 -4.20 5.71
N SER A 14 -4.19 -3.95 5.96
CA SER A 14 -4.68 -3.30 7.17
C SER A 14 -4.36 -4.10 8.43
N SER A 15 -4.52 -5.42 8.39
CA SER A 15 -4.22 -6.30 9.54
C SER A 15 -2.73 -6.25 9.90
N LEU A 16 -1.84 -6.32 8.90
CA LEU A 16 -0.39 -6.16 9.12
C LEU A 16 -0.07 -4.79 9.73
N THR A 17 -0.70 -3.74 9.21
CA THR A 17 -0.52 -2.37 9.72
C THR A 17 -0.96 -2.24 11.18
N ASN A 18 -2.09 -2.87 11.54
CA ASN A 18 -2.60 -2.82 12.91
C ASN A 18 -1.69 -3.58 13.88
N ILE A 19 -1.16 -4.74 13.48
CA ILE A 19 -0.15 -5.47 14.26
C ILE A 19 1.05 -4.55 14.53
N ALA A 20 1.55 -3.88 13.50
CA ALA A 20 2.64 -2.93 13.63
C ALA A 20 2.32 -1.71 14.52
N LYS A 21 1.07 -1.25 14.56
CA LYS A 21 0.70 -0.15 15.47
C LYS A 21 0.75 -0.57 16.94
N THR A 22 0.49 -1.84 17.24
CA THR A 22 0.39 -2.36 18.61
C THR A 22 1.66 -3.03 19.12
N ASP A 23 2.51 -3.51 18.22
CA ASP A 23 3.73 -4.23 18.57
C ASP A 23 4.91 -3.27 18.74
N THR A 24 5.54 -3.28 19.91
CA THR A 24 6.72 -2.46 20.20
C THR A 24 8.02 -3.04 19.63
N ASN A 25 7.99 -4.26 19.09
CA ASN A 25 9.17 -5.03 18.72
C ASN A 25 9.19 -5.38 17.22
N ILE A 26 8.82 -4.42 16.39
CA ILE A 26 8.88 -4.58 14.94
C ILE A 26 10.34 -4.71 14.50
N ASP A 27 10.61 -5.80 13.78
CA ASP A 27 11.93 -6.15 13.30
C ASP A 27 12.01 -6.15 11.76
N HIS A 28 13.17 -6.52 11.23
CA HIS A 28 13.37 -6.63 9.78
C HIS A 28 12.46 -7.66 9.09
N ASN A 29 11.90 -8.64 9.81
CA ASN A 29 10.98 -9.62 9.23
C ASN A 29 9.64 -8.99 8.90
N TYR A 30 9.15 -8.09 9.76
CA TYR A 30 7.97 -7.29 9.46
C TYR A 30 8.18 -6.47 8.18
N ILE A 31 9.28 -5.72 8.11
CA ILE A 31 9.61 -4.85 6.97
C ILE A 31 9.64 -5.67 5.66
N ASN A 32 10.31 -6.82 5.68
CA ASN A 32 10.38 -7.73 4.53
C ASN A 32 9.02 -8.30 4.14
N THR A 33 8.21 -8.71 5.13
CA THR A 33 6.89 -9.28 4.90
C THR A 33 5.96 -8.23 4.30
N PHE A 34 5.86 -7.05 4.91
CA PHE A 34 5.06 -5.95 4.42
C PHE A 34 5.47 -5.56 2.99
N SER A 35 6.77 -5.44 2.71
CA SER A 35 7.28 -5.13 1.37
C SER A 35 6.87 -6.17 0.32
N LYS A 36 6.86 -7.45 0.66
CA LYS A 36 6.42 -8.51 -0.26
C LYS A 36 4.91 -8.49 -0.49
N VAL A 37 4.14 -8.25 0.55
CA VAL A 37 2.68 -8.20 0.47
C VAL A 37 2.22 -7.02 -0.38
N ILE A 38 2.79 -5.82 -0.20
CA ILE A 38 2.46 -4.68 -1.05
C ILE A 38 2.92 -4.88 -2.50
N ASP A 39 4.06 -5.55 -2.71
CA ASP A 39 4.53 -5.90 -4.05
C ASP A 39 3.56 -6.85 -4.77
N PHE A 40 3.09 -7.88 -4.07
CA PHE A 40 2.10 -8.81 -4.58
C PHE A 40 0.79 -8.08 -4.88
N PHE A 41 0.25 -7.31 -3.92
CA PHE A 41 -0.98 -6.55 -4.09
C PHE A 41 -0.91 -5.65 -5.34
N TYR A 42 0.17 -4.89 -5.47
CA TYR A 42 0.37 -4.00 -6.62
C TYR A 42 0.35 -4.79 -7.94
N LYS A 43 1.13 -5.87 -8.05
CA LYS A 43 1.21 -6.66 -9.29
C LYS A 43 -0.12 -7.30 -9.66
N THR A 44 -0.86 -7.78 -8.66
CA THR A 44 -2.09 -8.53 -8.88
C THR A 44 -3.26 -7.60 -9.20
N TYR A 45 -3.37 -6.46 -8.53
CA TYR A 45 -4.61 -5.67 -8.55
C TYR A 45 -4.51 -4.32 -9.28
N ILE A 46 -3.31 -3.80 -9.56
CA ILE A 46 -3.20 -2.47 -10.20
C ILE A 46 -3.87 -2.41 -11.57
N GLY A 47 -3.82 -3.49 -12.35
CA GLY A 47 -4.51 -3.58 -13.63
C GLY A 47 -6.02 -3.49 -13.46
N THR A 48 -6.57 -4.28 -12.54
CA THR A 48 -8.00 -4.29 -12.22
C THR A 48 -8.49 -2.94 -11.70
N LEU A 49 -7.70 -2.28 -10.84
CA LEU A 49 -8.03 -0.95 -10.31
C LEU A 49 -8.11 0.11 -11.41
N LYS A 50 -7.29 0.00 -12.47
CA LYS A 50 -7.35 0.93 -13.62
C LYS A 50 -8.59 0.76 -14.49
N SER A 51 -9.19 -0.43 -14.49
CA SER A 51 -10.40 -0.75 -15.25
C SER A 51 -11.69 -0.59 -14.46
N MET A 52 -11.62 -0.39 -13.15
CA MET A 52 -12.77 -0.17 -12.28
C MET A 52 -13.40 1.22 -12.49
N GLU A 53 -14.63 1.36 -12.00
CA GLU A 53 -15.25 2.67 -11.86
C GLU A 53 -14.36 3.61 -11.04
N ILE A 54 -14.32 4.88 -11.44
CA ILE A 54 -13.43 5.88 -10.85
C ILE A 54 -13.72 6.04 -9.35
N ALA A 55 -14.99 6.11 -8.96
CA ALA A 55 -15.37 6.25 -7.56
C ALA A 55 -14.94 5.06 -6.68
N GLU A 56 -14.98 3.84 -7.20
CA GLU A 56 -14.58 2.64 -6.47
C GLU A 56 -13.06 2.51 -6.39
N SER A 57 -12.37 2.69 -7.52
CA SER A 57 -10.91 2.64 -7.57
C SER A 57 -10.26 3.73 -6.72
N THR A 58 -10.77 4.97 -6.74
CA THR A 58 -10.28 6.08 -5.90
C THR A 58 -10.31 5.75 -4.42
N LYS A 59 -11.44 5.23 -3.90
CA LYS A 59 -11.54 4.82 -2.49
C LYS A 59 -10.48 3.80 -2.11
N ILE A 60 -10.26 2.80 -2.98
CA ILE A 60 -9.23 1.78 -2.77
C ILE A 60 -7.82 2.39 -2.79
N PHE A 61 -7.54 3.33 -3.68
CA PHE A 61 -6.25 4.03 -3.72
C PHE A 61 -5.99 4.87 -2.48
N GLU A 62 -7.00 5.55 -1.94
CA GLU A 62 -6.92 6.31 -0.70
C GLU A 62 -6.57 5.39 0.48
N GLU A 63 -7.29 4.27 0.64
CA GLU A 63 -7.00 3.28 1.69
C GLU A 63 -5.56 2.74 1.60
N ILE A 64 -5.08 2.41 0.39
CA ILE A 64 -3.72 1.92 0.19
C ILE A 64 -2.68 3.01 0.55
N GLN A 65 -2.96 4.27 0.24
CA GLN A 65 -2.05 5.38 0.56
C GLN A 65 -1.90 5.55 2.06
N ASP A 66 -3.01 5.52 2.81
CA ASP A 66 -2.99 5.63 4.27
C ASP A 66 -2.22 4.48 4.91
N ILE A 67 -2.46 3.25 4.45
CA ILE A 67 -1.71 2.06 4.86
C ILE A 67 -0.21 2.26 4.62
N LEU A 68 0.18 2.66 3.41
CA LEU A 68 1.58 2.84 3.06
C LEU A 68 2.26 3.94 3.85
N LYS A 69 1.55 5.06 4.09
CA LYS A 69 2.03 6.17 4.90
C LYS A 69 2.35 5.70 6.32
N TYR A 70 1.38 5.10 7.00
CA TYR A 70 1.57 4.61 8.38
C TYR A 70 2.72 3.61 8.48
N ASN A 71 2.80 2.66 7.56
CA ASN A 71 3.86 1.65 7.60
C ASN A 71 5.24 2.25 7.33
N ILE A 72 5.36 3.21 6.43
CA ILE A 72 6.64 3.89 6.19
C ILE A 72 7.07 4.64 7.45
N GLU A 73 6.16 5.37 8.11
CA GLU A 73 6.45 6.10 9.36
C GLU A 73 6.93 5.14 10.47
N ILE A 74 6.24 4.02 10.66
CA ILE A 74 6.63 2.98 11.62
C ILE A 74 8.02 2.43 11.30
N ILE A 75 8.26 2.08 10.04
CA ILE A 75 9.53 1.50 9.60
C ILE A 75 10.67 2.51 9.76
N GLU A 76 10.43 3.79 9.47
CA GLU A 76 11.42 4.86 9.65
C GLU A 76 11.80 5.05 11.12
N ALA A 77 10.84 4.97 12.03
CA ALA A 77 11.07 5.13 13.48
C ALA A 77 11.97 4.02 14.07
N ILE A 78 11.95 2.82 13.50
CA ILE A 78 12.72 1.65 13.96
C ILE A 78 13.97 1.37 13.10
N SER A 79 14.17 2.14 12.03
CA SER A 79 15.17 1.85 11.01
C SER A 79 16.60 2.15 11.48
N THR A 80 17.43 1.11 11.55
CA THR A 80 18.89 1.25 11.51
C THR A 80 19.39 1.32 10.06
N SER A 81 20.65 1.69 9.83
CA SER A 81 21.25 1.90 8.48
C SER A 81 21.03 0.73 7.49
N LYS A 82 20.79 -0.49 7.99
CA LYS A 82 20.55 -1.71 7.21
C LYS A 82 19.16 -1.75 6.54
N SER A 83 18.19 -0.98 7.02
CA SER A 83 16.81 -0.91 6.49
C SER A 83 16.62 0.11 5.35
N ASN A 84 17.61 0.96 5.08
CA ASN A 84 17.51 2.08 4.13
C ASN A 84 17.12 1.65 2.71
N LYS A 85 17.62 0.50 2.24
CA LYS A 85 17.29 -0.02 0.91
C LYS A 85 15.82 -0.44 0.82
N ILE A 86 15.29 -1.08 1.86
CA ILE A 86 13.89 -1.54 1.89
C ILE A 86 12.94 -0.36 2.00
N ILE A 87 13.26 0.63 2.85
CA ILE A 87 12.49 1.88 2.97
C ILE A 87 12.43 2.61 1.62
N SER A 88 13.57 2.72 0.94
CA SER A 88 13.63 3.34 -0.39
C SER A 88 12.74 2.62 -1.41
N SER A 89 12.71 1.28 -1.37
CA SER A 89 11.82 0.46 -2.21
C SER A 89 10.34 0.71 -1.90
N LEU A 90 9.97 0.75 -0.62
CA LEU A 90 8.61 1.03 -0.17
C LEU A 90 8.15 2.44 -0.57
N LYS A 91 9.01 3.45 -0.40
CA LYS A 91 8.75 4.82 -0.88
C LYS A 91 8.56 4.87 -2.38
N ALA A 92 9.42 4.18 -3.14
CA ALA A 92 9.28 4.10 -4.60
C ALA A 92 7.96 3.42 -5.01
N LYS A 93 7.53 2.38 -4.29
CA LYS A 93 6.25 1.71 -4.53
C LYS A 93 5.06 2.63 -4.24
N ARG A 94 5.06 3.32 -3.10
CA ARG A 94 4.06 4.34 -2.75
C ARG A 94 3.97 5.40 -3.85
N ASN A 95 5.11 5.91 -4.31
CA ASN A 95 5.13 6.92 -5.37
C ASN A 95 4.56 6.40 -6.70
N LYS A 96 4.80 5.12 -7.04
CA LYS A 96 4.18 4.48 -8.22
C LYS A 96 2.67 4.39 -8.07
N ILE A 97 2.18 3.93 -6.91
CA ILE A 97 0.73 3.86 -6.61
C ILE A 97 0.10 5.25 -6.68
N MET A 98 0.74 6.27 -6.09
CA MET A 98 0.28 7.66 -6.15
C MET A 98 0.20 8.17 -7.60
N LYS A 99 1.17 7.82 -8.44
CA LYS A 99 1.13 8.20 -9.86
C LYS A 99 -0.07 7.58 -10.57
N GLU A 100 -0.37 6.31 -10.30
CA GLU A 100 -1.55 5.65 -10.87
C GLU A 100 -2.85 6.26 -10.36
N TYR A 101 -2.92 6.62 -9.08
CA TYR A 101 -4.05 7.35 -8.51
C TYR A 101 -4.29 8.69 -9.23
N ILE A 102 -3.25 9.52 -9.38
CA ILE A 102 -3.35 10.81 -10.09
C ILE A 102 -3.82 10.60 -11.54
N ASN A 103 -3.36 9.56 -12.22
CA ASN A 103 -3.79 9.27 -13.60
C ASN A 103 -5.30 8.95 -13.67
N ILE A 104 -5.84 8.25 -12.68
CA ILE A 104 -7.27 7.92 -12.61
C ILE A 104 -8.10 9.17 -12.33
N LEU A 105 -7.67 10.03 -11.41
CA LEU A 105 -8.34 11.31 -11.16
C LEU A 105 -8.40 12.18 -12.43
N LYS A 106 -7.28 12.32 -13.14
CA LYS A 106 -7.22 13.06 -14.40
C LYS A 106 -8.10 12.46 -15.50
N ARG A 107 -8.31 11.15 -15.52
CA ARG A 107 -9.26 10.53 -16.46
C ARG A 107 -10.69 10.96 -16.15
N GLY A 108 -11.06 11.05 -14.87
CA GLY A 108 -12.38 11.47 -14.44
C GLY A 108 -12.68 12.95 -14.70
N GLU A 109 -11.66 13.82 -14.63
CA GLU A 109 -11.81 15.25 -14.97
C GLU A 109 -12.07 15.50 -16.47
N ASN A 110 -11.68 14.55 -17.34
CA ASN A 110 -11.81 14.65 -18.79
C ASN A 110 -12.96 13.80 -19.37
N ALA A 111 -13.80 13.21 -18.52
CA ALA A 111 -14.94 12.36 -18.87
C ALA A 111 -16.26 13.10 -18.64
#